data_AF-A0A7R9R1F1-F1
#
_entry.id   AF-A0A7R9R1F1-F1
#
_cell.length_a   1.000
_cell.length_b   1.000
_cell.length_c   1.000
_cell.angle_alpha   90.00
_cell.angle_beta   90.00
_cell.angle_gamma   90.00
#
_symmetry.space_group_name_H-M   'P 1'
#
loop_
_entity.id
_entity.type
_entity.pdbx_description
1 polymer ?
#
loop_
_entity_poly.entity_id
_entity_poly.type
_entity_poly.pdbx_seq_one_letter_code
_entity_poly.pdbx_strand_id
1 'polypeptide(L)'
;MKQVAIDKGLWDGVEEFNFAKVYGTGSADNQRFIAGKELLLNLTKDNCFDINSMIAILRDESSGICRSCDDAFPSTSSQVSVLSNTESRPSCHWFTGTPDPKHSVFKPFVFCENFEITANIVSPTIPDDPVKTIPRFQRQVDRRHTLYKMHQNFYPKLTQT
;
A
#
# COMPACT_ATOMS: atom_id res chain seq x y z
N MET A 1 27.94 -2.41 4.82
CA MET A 1 27.19 -1.19 4.44
C MET A 1 28.00 0.09 4.64
N LYS A 2 28.53 0.37 5.84
CA LYS A 2 29.41 1.53 6.09
C LYS A 2 30.70 1.51 5.26
N GLN A 3 31.44 0.40 5.32
CA GLN A 3 32.65 0.22 4.51
C GLN A 3 32.38 0.38 3.00
N VAL A 4 31.31 -0.25 2.50
CA VAL A 4 30.85 -0.09 1.10
C VAL A 4 30.56 1.38 0.75
N ALA A 5 30.05 2.18 1.70
CA ALA A 5 29.82 3.61 1.45
C ALA A 5 31.14 4.38 1.36
N ILE A 6 32.10 4.07 2.23
CA ILE A 6 33.46 4.65 2.20
C ILE A 6 34.17 4.27 0.90
N ASP A 7 34.18 2.99 0.56
CA ASP A 7 34.83 2.46 -0.65
C ASP A 7 34.24 3.07 -1.93
N LYS A 8 32.95 3.45 -1.90
CA LYS A 8 32.25 4.11 -3.00
C LYS A 8 32.28 5.65 -2.91
N GLY A 9 32.95 6.23 -1.92
CA GLY A 9 33.01 7.68 -1.72
C GLY A 9 31.67 8.34 -1.36
N LEU A 10 30.69 7.57 -0.89
CA LEU A 10 29.34 8.06 -0.52
C LEU A 10 29.28 8.60 0.91
N TRP A 11 30.25 8.25 1.76
CA TRP A 11 30.34 8.70 3.14
C TRP A 11 31.81 8.73 3.58
N ASP A 12 32.20 9.77 4.31
CA ASP A 12 33.58 10.05 4.71
C ASP A 12 33.99 9.37 6.02
N GLY A 13 33.04 8.79 6.76
CA GLY A 13 33.30 8.17 8.05
C GLY A 13 33.39 9.14 9.23
N VAL A 14 33.18 10.45 9.01
CA VAL A 14 33.35 11.50 10.02
C VAL A 14 32.03 11.78 10.73
N GLU A 15 30.99 12.08 9.97
CA GLU A 15 29.65 12.37 10.47
C GLU A 15 28.91 11.09 10.87
N GLU A 16 27.87 11.19 11.70
CA GLU A 16 27.02 10.03 12.02
C GLU A 16 26.44 9.40 10.75
N PHE A 17 26.63 8.09 10.59
CA PHE A 17 26.16 7.36 9.41
C PHE A 17 24.63 7.37 9.32
N ASN A 18 24.10 8.10 8.34
CA ASN A 18 22.68 8.10 8.02
C ASN A 18 22.43 7.42 6.68
N PHE A 19 21.84 6.20 6.71
CA PHE A 19 21.62 5.40 5.51
C PHE A 19 20.82 6.13 4.43
N ALA A 20 19.75 6.83 4.82
CA ALA A 20 18.89 7.55 3.88
C ALA A 20 19.61 8.72 3.23
N LYS A 21 20.51 9.42 3.93
CA LYS A 21 21.35 10.48 3.35
C LYS A 21 22.43 9.92 2.43
N VAL A 22 23.07 8.81 2.83
CA VAL A 22 24.21 8.23 2.12
C VAL A 22 23.80 7.48 0.86
N TYR A 23 22.67 6.76 0.91
CA TYR A 23 22.21 5.90 -0.19
C TYR A 23 20.90 6.35 -0.84
N GLY A 24 20.21 7.34 -0.26
CA GLY A 24 18.97 7.87 -0.82
C GLY A 24 19.21 8.95 -1.87
N THR A 25 18.16 9.28 -2.61
CA THR A 25 18.16 10.31 -3.66
C THR A 25 17.80 11.71 -3.13
N GLY A 26 17.85 11.92 -1.81
CA GLY A 26 17.53 13.21 -1.19
C GLY A 26 16.05 13.63 -1.21
N SER A 27 15.14 12.82 -1.75
CA SER A 27 13.72 13.17 -1.90
C SER A 27 12.88 12.98 -0.63
N ALA A 28 13.37 13.49 0.50
CA ALA A 28 12.55 13.63 1.72
C ALA A 28 11.44 14.68 1.55
N ASP A 29 11.51 15.49 0.49
CA ASP A 29 10.58 16.59 0.17
C ASP A 29 9.39 16.14 -0.69
N ASN A 30 8.95 14.89 -0.55
CA ASN A 30 7.66 14.50 -1.12
C ASN A 30 6.57 15.06 -0.21
N GLN A 31 5.67 15.90 -0.73
CA GLN A 31 4.50 16.43 -0.01
C GLN A 31 3.74 15.32 0.74
N ARG A 32 3.66 14.12 0.14
CA ARG A 32 3.04 12.94 0.77
C ARG A 32 3.77 12.47 2.02
N PHE A 33 5.11 12.53 2.03
CA PHE A 33 5.92 12.18 3.21
C PHE A 33 5.72 13.19 4.34
N ILE A 34 5.74 14.48 4.01
CA ILE A 34 5.53 15.57 4.98
C ILE A 34 4.14 15.44 5.61
N ALA A 35 3.10 15.33 4.79
CA ALA A 35 1.74 15.22 5.29
C ALA A 35 1.51 13.93 6.10
N GLY A 36 2.07 12.80 5.66
CA GLY A 36 2.01 11.54 6.41
C GLY A 36 2.67 11.67 7.79
N LYS A 37 3.82 12.35 7.86
CA LYS A 37 4.51 12.61 9.13
C LYS A 37 3.66 13.49 10.07
N GLU A 38 3.08 14.56 9.56
CA GLU A 38 2.23 15.46 10.35
C GLU A 38 0.98 14.75 10.89
N LEU A 39 0.28 13.99 10.05
CA LEU A 39 -0.89 13.21 10.45
C LEU A 39 -0.52 12.16 11.51
N LEU A 40 0.60 11.45 11.35
CA LEU A 40 1.09 10.49 12.34
C LEU A 40 1.41 11.17 13.68
N LEU A 41 2.15 12.28 13.67
CA LEU A 41 2.49 13.02 14.89
C LEU A 41 1.21 13.48 15.62
N ASN A 42 0.23 13.99 14.87
CA ASN A 42 -1.04 14.46 15.42
C ASN A 42 -1.87 13.32 16.02
N LEU A 43 -1.97 12.18 15.35
CA LEU A 43 -2.81 11.04 15.78
C LEU A 43 -2.14 10.20 16.87
N THR A 44 -0.82 10.32 17.07
CA THR A 44 -0.08 9.59 18.10
C THR A 44 0.10 10.37 19.40
N LYS A 45 -0.22 11.67 19.43
CA LYS A 45 0.05 12.58 20.56
C LYS A 45 -0.48 12.09 21.92
N ASP A 46 -1.63 11.42 21.92
CA ASP A 46 -2.31 10.94 23.14
C ASP A 46 -2.06 9.44 23.40
N ASN A 47 -1.17 8.80 22.63
CA ASN A 47 -0.89 7.35 22.67
C ASN A 47 -2.10 6.43 22.40
N CYS A 48 -3.17 6.96 21.79
CA CYS A 48 -4.39 6.22 21.42
C CYS A 48 -4.42 5.78 19.95
N PHE A 49 -3.25 5.64 19.30
CA PHE A 49 -3.19 5.30 17.89
C PHE A 49 -3.64 3.86 17.64
N ASP A 50 -4.69 3.70 16.84
CA ASP A 50 -5.31 2.42 16.54
C ASP A 50 -5.41 2.15 15.02
N ILE A 51 -6.07 1.05 14.66
CA ILE A 51 -6.31 0.70 13.26
C ILE A 51 -7.10 1.78 12.52
N ASN A 52 -8.11 2.39 13.16
CA ASN A 52 -8.94 3.40 12.52
C ASN A 52 -8.15 4.67 12.24
N SER A 53 -7.21 5.01 13.14
CA SER A 53 -6.26 6.11 12.96
C SER A 53 -5.42 5.90 11.70
N MET A 54 -4.84 4.70 11.50
CA MET A 54 -4.08 4.40 10.28
C MET A 54 -4.97 4.37 9.02
N ILE A 55 -6.18 3.81 9.11
CA ILE A 55 -7.14 3.82 8.00
C ILE A 55 -7.49 5.26 7.60
N ALA A 56 -7.69 6.16 8.57
CA ALA A 56 -7.96 7.57 8.30
C ALA A 56 -6.81 8.23 7.52
N ILE A 57 -5.56 8.02 7.93
CA ILE A 57 -4.38 8.52 7.21
C ILE A 57 -4.35 7.98 5.77
N LEU A 58 -4.54 6.67 5.59
CA LEU A 58 -4.48 6.03 4.29
C LEU A 58 -5.63 6.43 3.35
N ARG A 59 -6.70 7.01 3.89
CA ARG A 59 -7.84 7.57 3.16
C ARG A 59 -7.71 9.05 2.87
N ASP A 60 -6.70 9.73 3.42
CA ASP A 60 -6.56 11.17 3.29
C ASP A 60 -6.15 11.56 1.86
N GLU A 61 -7.14 11.96 1.07
CA GLU A 61 -6.95 12.39 -0.32
C GLU A 61 -6.40 13.82 -0.41
N SER A 62 -6.81 14.71 0.49
CA SER A 62 -6.36 16.11 0.53
C SER A 62 -4.85 16.27 0.67
N SER A 63 -4.20 15.37 1.40
CA SER A 63 -2.75 15.31 1.57
C SER A 63 -2.01 14.62 0.42
N GLY A 64 -2.73 14.02 -0.53
CA GLY A 64 -2.17 13.19 -1.59
C GLY A 64 -1.65 11.83 -1.10
N ILE A 65 -2.00 11.40 0.12
CA ILE A 65 -1.72 10.04 0.63
C ILE A 65 -2.63 9.03 -0.07
N CYS A 66 -3.93 9.29 -0.10
CA CYS A 66 -4.86 8.62 -1.00
C CYS A 66 -4.90 9.38 -2.33
N ARG A 67 -4.95 8.66 -3.44
CA ARG A 67 -5.03 9.23 -4.79
C ARG A 67 -6.17 8.52 -5.50
N SER A 68 -7.09 9.30 -6.07
CA SER A 68 -8.29 8.81 -6.74
C SER A 68 -7.94 7.99 -7.99
N CYS A 69 -8.93 7.34 -8.58
CA CYS A 69 -8.72 6.54 -9.80
C CYS A 69 -8.32 7.39 -11.03
N ASP A 70 -8.59 8.70 -11.00
CA ASP A 70 -8.30 9.63 -12.09
C ASP A 70 -6.92 10.30 -11.95
N ASP A 71 -6.19 10.05 -10.85
CA ASP A 71 -4.83 10.54 -10.66
C ASP A 71 -3.85 9.85 -11.62
N ALA A 72 -2.76 10.53 -11.99
CA ALA A 72 -1.70 9.95 -12.83
C ALA A 72 -1.01 8.73 -12.18
N PHE A 73 -1.03 8.65 -10.85
CA PHE A 73 -0.47 7.58 -10.04
C PHE A 73 -1.48 7.19 -8.94
N PRO A 74 -2.58 6.51 -9.31
CA PRO A 74 -3.68 6.23 -8.40
C PRO A 74 -3.24 5.27 -7.29
N SER A 75 -3.84 5.42 -6.10
CA SER A 75 -3.64 4.44 -5.02
C SER A 75 -4.39 3.16 -5.38
N THR A 76 -3.66 2.13 -5.82
CA THR A 76 -4.26 0.88 -6.33
C THR A 76 -4.81 -0.03 -5.23
N SER A 77 -4.32 0.12 -3.99
CA SER A 77 -4.78 -0.54 -2.77
C SER A 77 -4.03 0.07 -1.56
N SER A 78 -4.59 -0.13 -0.38
CA SER A 78 -4.00 0.14 0.94
C SER A 78 -4.10 -1.09 1.85
N GLN A 79 -3.18 -1.15 2.81
CA GLN A 79 -3.08 -2.22 3.80
C GLN A 79 -2.78 -1.66 5.19
N VAL A 80 -3.41 -2.21 6.24
CA VAL A 80 -3.00 -2.03 7.64
C VAL A 80 -2.74 -3.39 8.27
N SER A 81 -1.59 -3.58 8.91
CA SER A 81 -1.27 -4.84 9.59
C SER A 81 -1.22 -4.61 11.09
N VAL A 82 -2.01 -5.38 11.84
CA VAL A 82 -2.02 -5.35 13.30
C VAL A 82 -1.37 -6.64 13.79
N LEU A 83 -0.20 -6.51 14.39
CA LEU A 83 0.50 -7.63 15.03
C LEU A 83 0.03 -7.72 16.48
N SER A 84 -0.53 -8.87 16.86
CA SER A 84 -0.91 -9.11 18.24
C SER A 84 0.27 -9.68 19.03
N ASN A 85 0.46 -9.18 20.24
CA ASN A 85 1.41 -9.71 21.22
C ASN A 85 0.74 -10.68 22.22
N THR A 86 -0.57 -10.94 22.07
CA THR A 86 -1.32 -11.87 22.93
C THR A 86 -1.90 -13.01 22.10
N GLU A 87 -1.94 -14.21 22.68
CA GLU A 87 -2.57 -15.39 22.07
C GLU A 87 -4.09 -15.24 21.95
N SER A 88 -4.70 -14.38 22.77
CA SER A 88 -6.15 -14.13 22.79
C SER A 88 -6.68 -13.35 21.58
N ARG A 89 -5.80 -12.75 20.76
CA ARG A 89 -6.18 -11.99 19.58
C ARG A 89 -5.24 -12.36 18.43
N PRO A 90 -5.72 -12.86 17.29
CA PRO A 90 -4.83 -13.15 16.17
C PRO A 90 -4.29 -11.86 15.55
N SER A 91 -3.08 -11.92 14.99
CA SER A 91 -2.61 -10.89 14.07
C SER A 91 -3.52 -10.83 12.85
N CYS A 92 -3.78 -9.63 12.34
CA CYS A 92 -4.73 -9.42 11.26
C CYS A 92 -4.21 -8.37 10.27
N HIS A 93 -4.36 -8.67 8.98
CA HIS A 93 -4.06 -7.75 7.89
C HIS A 93 -5.36 -7.25 7.28
N TRP A 94 -5.46 -5.95 7.08
CA TRP A 94 -6.64 -5.30 6.55
C TRP A 94 -6.31 -4.77 5.17
N PHE A 95 -6.98 -5.29 4.16
CA PHE A 95 -6.73 -4.93 2.76
C PHE A 95 -7.96 -4.28 2.14
N THR A 96 -7.73 -3.22 1.38
CA THR A 96 -8.76 -2.74 0.44
C THR A 96 -8.84 -3.66 -0.77
N GLY A 97 -7.70 -4.00 -1.39
CA GLY A 97 -7.67 -4.86 -2.57
C GLY A 97 -8.43 -4.29 -3.77
N THR A 98 -8.71 -2.99 -3.74
CA THR A 98 -9.39 -2.20 -4.76
C THR A 98 -8.80 -0.79 -4.73
N PRO A 99 -8.78 -0.07 -5.86
CA PRO A 99 -8.25 1.29 -5.92
C PRO A 99 -9.00 2.28 -5.03
N ASP A 100 -8.42 3.46 -4.85
CA ASP A 100 -8.98 4.56 -4.07
C ASP A 100 -9.46 4.15 -2.65
N PRO A 101 -8.50 3.97 -1.72
CA PRO A 101 -8.76 3.64 -0.33
C PRO A 101 -9.82 4.50 0.38
N LYS A 102 -10.00 5.77 -0.03
CA LYS A 102 -11.03 6.68 0.52
C LYS A 102 -12.42 6.07 0.41
N HIS A 103 -12.71 5.43 -0.73
CA HIS A 103 -14.00 4.81 -1.03
C HIS A 103 -14.00 3.28 -0.89
N SER A 104 -12.81 2.66 -0.74
CA SER A 104 -12.68 1.22 -0.59
C SER A 104 -12.80 0.72 0.85
N VAL A 105 -13.40 -0.46 1.02
CA VAL A 105 -13.55 -1.12 2.33
C VAL A 105 -12.27 -1.89 2.69
N PHE A 106 -11.74 -1.66 3.90
CA PHE A 106 -10.69 -2.48 4.48
C PHE A 106 -11.28 -3.79 5.01
N LYS A 107 -10.97 -4.90 4.35
CA LYS A 107 -11.43 -6.25 4.72
C LYS A 107 -10.37 -6.94 5.58
N PRO A 108 -10.75 -7.54 6.73
CA PRO A 108 -9.81 -8.27 7.56
C PRO A 108 -9.40 -9.58 6.88
N PHE A 109 -8.13 -9.92 7.01
CA PHE A 109 -7.51 -11.16 6.58
C PHE A 109 -6.68 -11.69 7.75
N VAL A 110 -7.11 -12.83 8.28
CA VAL A 110 -6.46 -13.51 9.41
C VAL A 110 -5.73 -14.71 8.85
N PHE A 111 -4.44 -14.84 9.16
CA PHE A 111 -3.69 -16.06 8.85
C PHE A 111 -4.11 -17.14 9.85
N CYS A 112 -4.94 -18.07 9.39
CA CYS A 112 -5.32 -19.29 10.11
C CYS A 112 -5.13 -20.51 9.21
N GLU A 113 -4.98 -21.68 9.84
CA GLU A 113 -4.97 -22.94 9.11
C GLU A 113 -6.33 -23.18 8.44
N ASN A 114 -6.32 -23.79 7.24
CA ASN A 114 -7.52 -24.16 6.48
C ASN A 114 -8.45 -23.02 6.04
N PHE A 115 -7.91 -21.85 5.69
CA PHE A 115 -8.73 -20.78 5.09
C PHE A 115 -9.05 -21.05 3.61
N GLU A 116 -10.31 -20.83 3.22
CA GLU A 116 -10.74 -20.90 1.82
C GLU A 116 -10.73 -19.51 1.17
N ILE A 117 -9.92 -19.35 0.11
CA ILE A 117 -9.90 -18.11 -0.68
C ILE A 117 -11.11 -18.13 -1.64
N THR A 118 -11.96 -17.11 -1.55
CA THR A 118 -13.07 -16.95 -2.50
C THR A 118 -12.56 -16.73 -3.93
N ALA A 119 -13.16 -17.40 -4.91
CA ALA A 119 -12.84 -17.21 -6.33
C ALA A 119 -13.04 -15.75 -6.81
N ASN A 120 -13.84 -14.94 -6.09
CA ASN A 120 -14.12 -13.55 -6.44
C ASN A 120 -12.90 -12.61 -6.35
N ILE A 121 -11.86 -13.02 -5.63
CA ILE A 121 -10.60 -12.27 -5.47
C ILE A 121 -9.42 -12.93 -6.21
N VAL A 122 -9.69 -13.98 -6.99
CA VAL A 122 -8.68 -14.68 -7.79
C VAL A 122 -8.69 -14.11 -9.21
N SER A 123 -7.51 -13.74 -9.72
CA SER A 123 -7.37 -13.32 -11.12
C SER A 123 -7.69 -14.48 -12.06
N PRO A 124 -8.30 -14.23 -13.24
CA PRO A 124 -8.60 -15.30 -14.19
C PRO A 124 -7.33 -16.01 -14.64
N THR A 125 -7.43 -17.32 -14.85
CA THR A 125 -6.38 -18.09 -15.52
C THR A 125 -6.43 -17.77 -17.01
N ILE A 126 -5.31 -17.33 -17.59
CA ILE A 126 -5.22 -16.96 -19.00
C ILE A 126 -4.59 -18.12 -19.78
N PRO A 127 -5.31 -18.75 -20.73
CA PRO A 127 -4.71 -19.67 -21.68
C PRO A 127 -3.66 -18.96 -22.54
N ASP A 128 -2.52 -19.63 -22.77
CA ASP A 128 -1.37 -19.09 -23.51
C ASP A 128 -1.01 -17.67 -23.05
N ASP A 129 -0.77 -17.56 -21.74
CA ASP A 129 -0.56 -16.28 -21.09
C ASP A 129 0.67 -15.55 -21.67
N PRO A 130 0.50 -14.34 -22.24
CA PRO A 130 1.61 -13.60 -22.86
C PRO A 130 2.72 -13.21 -21.88
N VAL A 131 2.51 -13.31 -20.56
CA VAL A 131 3.59 -13.10 -19.58
C VAL A 131 4.55 -14.30 -19.52
N LYS A 132 4.08 -15.49 -19.92
CA LYS A 132 4.84 -16.75 -19.90
C LYS A 132 5.58 -17.01 -21.20
N THR A 133 5.18 -16.39 -22.31
CA THR A 133 5.85 -16.49 -23.61
C THR A 133 6.97 -15.45 -23.75
N ILE A 134 8.04 -15.79 -24.48
CA ILE A 134 9.11 -14.84 -24.83
C ILE A 134 9.02 -14.51 -26.32
N PRO A 135 9.03 -13.23 -26.72
CA PRO A 135 9.07 -12.03 -25.86
C PRO A 135 7.80 -11.85 -25.01
N ARG A 136 7.92 -11.26 -23.82
CA ARG A 136 6.80 -11.12 -22.87
C ARG A 136 5.82 -10.02 -23.29
N PHE A 137 4.58 -10.11 -22.81
CA PHE A 137 3.54 -9.08 -22.94
C PHE A 137 3.18 -8.69 -24.39
N GLN A 138 3.26 -9.63 -25.33
CA GLN A 138 2.95 -9.38 -26.75
C GLN A 138 1.50 -8.96 -27.01
N ARG A 139 0.60 -9.24 -26.07
CA ARG A 139 -0.79 -8.80 -26.09
C ARG A 139 -1.26 -8.44 -24.68
N GLN A 140 -2.21 -7.52 -24.59
CA GLN A 140 -2.88 -7.19 -23.35
C GLN A 140 -3.97 -8.24 -23.05
N VAL A 141 -4.12 -8.59 -21.77
CA VAL A 141 -5.16 -9.50 -21.29
C VAL A 141 -5.82 -8.91 -20.05
N ASP A 142 -7.12 -9.12 -19.89
CA ASP A 142 -7.85 -8.67 -18.72
C ASP A 142 -7.59 -9.60 -17.54
N ARG A 143 -6.82 -9.11 -16.56
CA ARG A 143 -6.46 -9.85 -15.34
C ARG A 143 -7.30 -9.46 -14.13
N ARG A 144 -8.30 -8.57 -14.30
CA ARG A 144 -9.12 -8.11 -13.17
C ARG A 144 -9.98 -9.25 -12.65
N HIS A 145 -9.91 -9.50 -11.35
CA HIS A 145 -10.82 -10.44 -10.66
C HIS A 145 -12.23 -9.84 -10.52
N THR A 146 -13.21 -10.68 -10.17
CA THR A 146 -14.63 -10.29 -10.09
C THR A 146 -14.85 -9.07 -9.19
N LEU A 147 -14.30 -9.08 -7.97
CA LEU A 147 -14.49 -7.98 -7.02
C LEU A 147 -13.90 -6.65 -7.53
N TYR A 148 -12.78 -6.66 -8.26
CA TYR A 148 -12.23 -5.44 -8.87
C TYR A 148 -13.19 -4.87 -9.91
N LYS A 149 -13.74 -5.72 -10.77
CA LYS A 149 -14.71 -5.29 -11.80
C LYS A 149 -15.98 -4.71 -11.17
N MET A 150 -16.47 -5.34 -10.11
CA MET A 150 -17.61 -4.82 -9.35
C MET A 150 -17.31 -3.46 -8.74
N HIS A 151 -16.15 -3.29 -8.11
CA HIS A 151 -15.72 -2.00 -7.58
C HIS A 151 -15.63 -0.94 -8.68
N GLN A 152 -14.97 -1.23 -9.80
CA GLN A 152 -14.85 -0.31 -10.93
C GLN A 152 -16.21 0.14 -11.47
N ASN A 153 -17.16 -0.78 -11.61
CA ASN A 153 -18.50 -0.46 -12.10
C ASN A 153 -19.31 0.38 -11.10
N PHE A 154 -19.07 0.18 -9.80
CA PHE A 154 -19.78 0.89 -8.73
C PHE A 154 -19.11 2.21 -8.34
N TYR A 155 -17.83 2.39 -8.67
CA TYR A 155 -17.01 3.53 -8.28
C TYR A 155 -17.64 4.89 -8.62
N PRO A 156 -18.24 5.13 -9.80
CA PRO A 156 -18.90 6.41 -10.08
C PRO A 156 -20.04 6.76 -9.12
N LYS A 157 -20.67 5.76 -8.47
CA LYS A 157 -21.69 5.98 -7.43
C LYS A 157 -21.08 6.22 -6.06
N LEU A 158 -19.89 5.68 -5.79
CA LEU A 158 -19.15 5.91 -4.54
C LEU A 158 -18.61 7.35 -4.43
N THR A 159 -18.32 7.98 -5.56
CA THR A 159 -17.70 9.31 -5.65
C THR A 159 -18.68 10.45 -5.89
N GLN A 160 -19.98 10.18 -5.99
CA GLN A 160 -21.05 11.17 -6.26
C GLN A 160 -21.46 12.02 -5.05
N THR A 161 -20.59 12.16 -4.04
CA THR A 161 -20.85 12.93 -2.81
C THR A 161 -20.40 14.38 -2.93
#